data_AF-A0A3N5IXB9-F1
#
_entry.id   AF-A0A3N5IXB9-F1
#
_cell.length_a   1.000
_cell.length_b   1.000
_cell.length_c   1.000
_cell.angle_alpha   90.00
_cell.angle_beta   90.00
_cell.angle_gamma   90.00
#
_symmetry.space_group_name_H-M   'P 1'
#
loop_
_entity.id
_entity.type
_entity.pdbx_description
1 polymer ?
#
loop_
_entity_poly.entity_id
_entity_poly.type
_entity_poly.pdbx_seq_one_letter_code
_entity_poly.pdbx_strand_id
1 'polypeptide(L)'
;MIKKVLNEQGLPEDLIYLAMIESGFSNKAYSRAQAAGMWQFIRETGQRYGLKINSWVDERKDPVKSTQAAARHLSDLFKRFGSWYLAAAGYNAGEGKITRALAMYDAQTYWDITAEHCNYIKDETKQYVPKMIAAALIAKEPEKYGFHNLAYQPPLSYEEVTLPGAVELKDVASASGVEVHQLVDLNPELKRWITPPGESEYRLRVPPGCKERLLENYAQLIKPKPRVVYAHHQVKKGERFTAIARKYGVNAATIAKVNRVKLTAYPAAGSLLLIPQKGFPEESPDGDLDGNNGNAQGSKARPSLNSKTAKRPERLGNKDQTAGRQPLRYRVKRGDTLVSIAQNFEITVGQIRKWNPKESKKVQAGKTLNLYVSHVSGEEKSRPETEKKIKGSQRKSLVRADLTIKPTSVKKQARKRIRTVAKGPKEMD
;
A
#
# COMPACT_ATOMS: atom_id res chain seq x y z
N MET A 1 22.46 6.95 3.67
CA MET A 1 21.42 7.59 2.82
C MET A 1 21.26 9.07 3.14
N ILE A 2 20.69 9.49 4.30
CA ILE A 2 20.38 10.92 4.55
C ILE A 2 21.59 11.85 4.37
N LYS A 3 22.70 11.59 5.05
CA LYS A 3 23.95 12.38 4.94
C LYS A 3 24.40 12.60 3.48
N LYS A 4 24.33 11.54 2.66
CA LYS A 4 24.65 11.60 1.22
C LYS A 4 23.76 12.62 0.50
N VAL A 5 22.44 12.55 0.69
CA VAL A 5 21.49 13.50 0.05
C VAL A 5 21.71 14.94 0.54
N LEU A 6 22.04 15.15 1.82
CA LEU A 6 22.35 16.49 2.34
C LEU A 6 23.63 17.04 1.71
N ASN A 7 24.70 16.24 1.67
CA ASN A 7 25.99 16.60 1.09
C ASN A 7 25.88 16.87 -0.43
N GLU A 8 25.18 16.02 -1.18
CA GLU A 8 24.85 16.21 -2.61
C GLU A 8 24.01 17.49 -2.90
N GLN A 9 23.41 18.11 -1.88
CA GLN A 9 22.67 19.36 -1.98
C GLN A 9 23.41 20.55 -1.34
N GLY A 10 24.66 20.38 -0.90
CA GLY A 10 25.46 21.40 -0.23
C GLY A 10 24.94 21.78 1.17
N LEU A 11 24.20 20.89 1.83
CA LEU A 11 23.55 21.13 3.12
C LEU A 11 24.38 20.52 4.28
N PRO A 12 24.40 21.15 5.47
CA PRO A 12 25.06 20.58 6.65
C PRO A 12 24.50 19.20 7.03
N GLU A 13 25.39 18.23 7.25
CA GLU A 13 24.98 16.86 7.61
C GLU A 13 24.20 16.78 8.92
N ASP A 14 24.43 17.71 9.86
CA ASP A 14 23.74 17.80 11.15
C ASP A 14 22.21 18.03 11.00
N LEU A 15 21.73 18.44 9.82
CA LEU A 15 20.29 18.50 9.55
C LEU A 15 19.61 17.12 9.60
N ILE A 16 20.39 16.02 9.63
CA ILE A 16 19.88 14.67 9.94
C ILE A 16 19.17 14.61 11.30
N TYR A 17 19.56 15.44 12.28
CA TYR A 17 18.96 15.43 13.61
C TYR A 17 17.54 15.99 13.65
N LEU A 18 17.08 16.70 12.61
CA LEU A 18 15.65 17.04 12.46
C LEU A 18 14.81 15.76 12.31
N ALA A 19 15.18 14.85 11.41
CA ALA A 19 14.48 13.56 11.24
C ALA A 19 14.54 12.68 12.50
N MET A 20 15.57 12.85 13.34
CA MET A 20 15.67 12.20 14.65
C MET A 20 14.61 12.74 15.62
N ILE A 21 14.51 14.07 15.79
CA ILE A 21 13.56 14.67 16.74
C ILE A 21 12.10 14.65 16.26
N GLU A 22 11.88 14.62 14.93
CA GLU A 22 10.54 14.52 14.33
C GLU A 22 9.92 13.12 14.45
N SER A 23 10.72 12.05 14.32
CA SER A 23 10.16 10.69 14.20
C SER A 23 11.03 9.54 14.72
N GLY A 24 12.26 9.82 15.20
CA GLY A 24 13.25 8.77 15.43
C GLY A 24 13.61 8.01 14.15
N PHE A 25 13.66 8.69 13.00
CA PHE A 25 13.84 8.12 11.65
C PHE A 25 12.74 7.16 11.17
N SER A 26 11.56 7.16 11.80
CA SER A 26 10.50 6.19 11.47
C SER A 26 9.71 6.55 10.21
N ASN A 27 9.93 5.80 9.13
CA ASN A 27 9.15 5.86 7.88
C ASN A 27 7.65 5.57 8.08
N LYS A 28 7.27 4.89 9.17
CA LYS A 28 5.87 4.53 9.48
C LYS A 28 5.18 5.56 10.38
N ALA A 29 5.91 6.54 10.92
CA ALA A 29 5.38 7.55 11.84
C ALA A 29 4.21 8.34 11.24
N TYR A 30 3.25 8.69 12.11
CA TYR A 30 2.07 9.48 11.74
C TYR A 30 1.59 10.31 12.95
N SER A 31 1.55 11.63 12.81
CA SER A 31 1.15 12.53 13.91
C SER A 31 -0.36 12.77 13.98
N ARG A 32 -0.81 13.33 15.11
CA ARG A 32 -2.20 13.82 15.27
C ARG A 32 -2.56 14.92 14.25
N ALA A 33 -1.57 15.67 13.77
CA ALA A 33 -1.71 16.69 12.73
C ALA A 33 -1.57 16.11 11.30
N GLN A 34 -1.65 14.78 11.14
CA GLN A 34 -1.54 14.06 9.87
C GLN A 34 -0.18 14.22 9.15
N ALA A 35 0.85 14.68 9.86
CA ALA A 35 2.24 14.56 9.42
C ALA A 35 2.63 13.09 9.27
N ALA A 36 3.49 12.73 8.32
CA ALA A 36 3.85 11.34 8.07
C ALA A 36 5.32 11.13 7.67
N GLY A 37 5.80 9.93 7.97
CA GLY A 37 7.14 9.45 7.62
C GLY A 37 8.27 10.11 8.41
N MET A 38 9.52 9.82 8.01
CA MET A 38 10.67 10.13 8.86
C MET A 38 10.91 11.64 9.06
N TRP A 39 10.45 12.44 8.10
CA TRP A 39 10.54 13.90 8.07
C TRP A 39 9.25 14.60 8.52
N GLN A 40 8.24 13.86 8.98
CA GLN A 40 6.95 14.40 9.44
C GLN A 40 6.34 15.47 8.50
N PHE A 41 6.32 15.20 7.19
CA PHE A 41 5.65 16.09 6.26
C PHE A 41 4.14 16.09 6.48
N ILE A 42 3.53 17.27 6.65
CA ILE A 42 2.10 17.44 6.39
C ILE A 42 1.83 17.28 4.89
N ARG A 43 0.61 16.89 4.51
CA ARG A 43 0.25 16.55 3.12
C ARG A 43 0.60 17.68 2.14
N GLU A 44 0.21 18.91 2.45
CA GLU A 44 0.38 20.05 1.55
C GLU A 44 1.86 20.36 1.27
N THR A 45 2.67 20.51 2.32
CA THR A 45 4.12 20.74 2.20
C THR A 45 4.81 19.59 1.47
N GLY A 46 4.42 18.33 1.75
CA GLY A 46 4.94 17.19 1.00
C GLY A 46 4.66 17.29 -0.50
N GLN A 47 3.44 17.63 -0.90
CA GLN A 47 3.07 17.82 -2.30
C GLN A 47 3.80 19.02 -2.94
N ARG A 48 3.97 20.12 -2.20
CA ARG A 48 4.74 21.30 -2.63
C ARG A 48 6.19 20.94 -2.99
N TYR A 49 6.80 20.02 -2.25
CA TYR A 49 8.15 19.51 -2.51
C TYR A 49 8.21 18.24 -3.37
N GLY A 50 7.12 17.92 -4.09
CA GLY A 50 7.08 16.90 -5.13
C GLY A 50 6.68 15.48 -4.68
N LEU A 51 6.24 15.29 -3.43
CA LEU A 51 5.83 13.97 -2.93
C LEU A 51 4.41 13.61 -3.38
N LYS A 52 4.26 12.44 -3.98
CA LYS A 52 2.97 11.89 -4.43
C LYS A 52 2.20 11.28 -3.25
N ILE A 53 0.99 11.78 -3.01
CA ILE A 53 0.14 11.35 -1.89
C ILE A 53 -1.29 11.10 -2.37
N ASN A 54 -1.64 9.83 -2.63
CA ASN A 54 -2.94 9.43 -3.17
C ASN A 54 -3.53 8.20 -2.45
N SER A 55 -4.39 7.42 -3.11
CA SER A 55 -5.03 6.20 -2.58
C SER A 55 -4.11 4.98 -2.54
N TRP A 56 -3.01 4.99 -3.31
CA TRP A 56 -2.07 3.90 -3.54
C TRP A 56 -0.71 4.15 -2.89
N VAL A 57 -0.20 5.39 -2.98
CA VAL A 57 1.10 5.81 -2.42
C VAL A 57 0.98 6.96 -1.42
N ASP A 58 1.90 6.99 -0.45
CA ASP A 58 2.18 8.14 0.41
C ASP A 58 3.70 8.32 0.52
N GLU A 59 4.30 9.01 -0.46
CA GLU A 59 5.77 9.15 -0.60
C GLU A 59 6.44 9.96 0.52
N ARG A 60 5.67 10.53 1.46
CA ARG A 60 6.20 11.04 2.72
C ARG A 60 6.86 9.94 3.56
N LYS A 61 6.42 8.68 3.35
CA LYS A 61 6.98 7.49 3.98
C LYS A 61 8.17 6.90 3.22
N ASP A 62 8.34 7.23 1.93
CA ASP A 62 9.50 6.80 1.15
C ASP A 62 10.75 7.51 1.72
N PRO A 63 11.75 6.77 2.24
CA PRO A 63 12.87 7.39 2.95
C PRO A 63 13.75 8.24 2.04
N VAL A 64 13.88 7.90 0.75
CA VAL A 64 14.74 8.62 -0.19
C VAL A 64 14.03 9.87 -0.71
N LYS A 65 12.80 9.73 -1.19
CA LYS A 65 12.01 10.84 -1.76
C LYS A 65 11.69 11.88 -0.69
N SER A 66 11.28 11.45 0.51
CA SER A 66 11.02 12.38 1.62
C SER A 66 12.28 13.12 2.07
N THR A 67 13.45 12.46 2.08
CA THR A 67 14.74 13.13 2.38
C THR A 67 15.10 14.16 1.31
N GLN A 68 14.93 13.86 0.03
CA GLN A 68 15.16 14.83 -1.05
C GLN A 68 14.18 16.02 -0.97
N ALA A 69 12.92 15.78 -0.59
CA ALA A 69 11.94 16.84 -0.34
C ALA A 69 12.33 17.70 0.88
N ALA A 70 12.80 17.09 1.97
CA ALA A 70 13.26 17.80 3.16
C ALA A 70 14.51 18.65 2.89
N ALA A 71 15.48 18.11 2.13
CA ALA A 71 16.66 18.84 1.69
C ALA A 71 16.28 20.11 0.90
N ARG A 72 15.37 19.99 -0.10
CA ARG A 72 14.84 21.16 -0.83
C ARG A 72 14.14 22.15 0.09
N HIS A 73 13.29 21.67 1.00
CA HIS A 73 12.57 22.54 1.93
C HIS A 73 13.51 23.33 2.86
N LEU A 74 14.50 22.65 3.44
CA LEU A 74 15.50 23.28 4.32
C LEU A 74 16.40 24.25 3.55
N SER A 75 16.73 23.95 2.29
CA SER A 75 17.44 24.87 1.40
C SER A 75 16.66 26.17 1.18
N ASP A 76 15.35 26.09 0.90
CA ASP A 76 14.51 27.30 0.70
C ASP A 76 14.31 28.09 1.99
N LEU A 77 14.11 27.41 3.12
CA LEU A 77 14.04 28.03 4.44
C LEU A 77 15.35 28.75 4.79
N PHE A 78 16.51 28.17 4.44
CA PHE A 78 17.81 28.81 4.63
C PHE A 78 18.00 30.03 3.71
N LYS A 79 17.66 29.92 2.41
CA LYS A 79 17.69 31.08 1.48
C LYS A 79 16.82 32.24 1.99
N ARG A 80 15.70 31.93 2.64
CA ARG A 80 14.76 32.92 3.20
C ARG A 80 15.25 33.59 4.49
N PHE A 81 15.92 32.85 5.37
CA PHE A 81 16.25 33.32 6.73
C PHE A 81 17.74 33.53 7.00
N GLY A 82 18.64 33.12 6.10
CA GLY A 82 20.09 33.20 6.26
C GLY A 82 20.69 32.38 7.42
N SER A 83 19.86 31.63 8.16
CA SER A 83 20.23 30.96 9.41
C SER A 83 19.58 29.59 9.53
N TRP A 84 20.38 28.57 9.85
CA TRP A 84 19.89 27.21 10.06
C TRP A 84 18.98 27.07 11.28
N TYR A 85 19.14 27.92 12.30
CA TYR A 85 18.25 27.92 13.47
C TYR A 85 16.86 28.48 13.12
N LEU A 86 16.79 29.57 12.36
CA LEU A 86 15.52 30.09 11.85
C LEU A 86 14.89 29.14 10.81
N ALA A 87 15.71 28.49 9.98
CA ALA A 87 15.23 27.48 9.05
C ALA A 87 14.61 26.27 9.77
N ALA A 88 15.29 25.71 10.78
CA ALA A 88 14.75 24.61 11.59
C ALA A 88 13.47 25.02 12.34
N ALA A 89 13.41 26.23 12.90
CA ALA A 89 12.18 26.77 13.50
C ALA A 89 11.05 26.93 12.46
N GLY A 90 11.38 27.37 11.25
CA GLY A 90 10.45 27.51 10.12
C GLY A 90 9.94 26.18 9.58
N TYR A 91 10.75 25.13 9.68
CA TYR A 91 10.36 23.76 9.36
C TYR A 91 9.27 23.26 10.33
N ASN A 92 9.49 23.42 11.64
CA ASN A 92 8.55 23.00 12.68
C ASN A 92 7.25 23.83 12.71
N ALA A 93 7.37 25.15 12.65
CA ALA A 93 6.27 26.08 12.96
C ALA A 93 5.66 26.78 11.73
N GLY A 94 6.22 26.55 10.55
CA GLY A 94 5.89 27.24 9.31
C GLY A 94 6.64 28.57 9.16
N GLU A 95 7.29 28.74 8.01
CA GLU A 95 8.00 29.96 7.59
C GLU A 95 7.22 31.27 7.85
N GLY A 96 5.94 31.32 7.49
CA GLY A 96 5.10 32.51 7.71
C GLY A 96 4.84 32.83 9.18
N LYS A 97 4.99 31.86 10.10
CA LYS A 97 4.96 32.13 11.54
C LYS A 97 6.28 32.72 12.03
N ILE A 98 7.42 32.21 11.55
CA ILE A 98 8.74 32.75 11.89
C ILE A 98 8.92 34.18 11.34
N THR A 99 8.55 34.45 10.08
CA THR A 99 8.56 35.82 9.52
C THR A 99 7.73 36.80 10.35
N ARG A 100 6.52 36.40 10.81
CA ARG A 100 5.69 37.25 11.68
C ARG A 100 6.29 37.45 13.07
N ALA A 101 6.96 36.45 13.62
CA ALA A 101 7.64 36.57 14.91
C ALA A 101 8.83 37.54 14.86
N LEU A 102 9.65 37.44 13.80
CA LEU A 102 10.77 38.35 13.56
C LEU A 102 10.28 39.80 13.44
N ALA A 103 9.26 40.05 12.60
CA ALA A 103 8.68 41.38 12.44
C ALA A 103 7.96 41.91 13.69
N MET A 104 7.33 41.04 14.51
CA MET A 104 6.62 41.44 15.72
C MET A 104 7.55 41.90 16.86
N TYR A 105 8.78 41.37 16.90
CA TYR A 105 9.74 41.64 17.97
C TYR A 105 10.97 42.44 17.52
N ASP A 106 10.94 42.99 16.29
CA ASP A 106 12.08 43.62 15.61
C ASP A 106 13.38 42.78 15.70
N ALA A 107 13.19 41.47 15.53
CA ALA A 107 14.16 40.44 15.84
C ALA A 107 14.89 39.92 14.59
N GLN A 108 16.15 39.50 14.74
CA GLN A 108 17.00 39.05 13.65
C GLN A 108 17.39 37.57 13.78
N THR A 109 17.36 37.01 14.98
CA THR A 109 17.80 35.65 15.28
C THR A 109 16.69 34.77 15.85
N TYR A 110 16.95 33.46 15.88
CA TYR A 110 16.07 32.49 16.54
C TYR A 110 15.97 32.75 18.06
N TRP A 111 17.06 33.18 18.69
CA TRP A 111 17.13 33.38 20.14
C TRP A 111 16.28 34.58 20.56
N ASP A 112 16.27 35.65 19.77
CA ASP A 112 15.44 36.83 19.97
C ASP A 112 13.95 36.45 20.01
N ILE A 113 13.43 35.77 18.97
CA ILE A 113 12.01 35.37 18.88
C ILE A 113 11.61 34.25 19.84
N THR A 114 12.56 33.68 20.59
CA THR A 114 12.31 32.64 21.60
C THR A 114 12.63 33.08 23.02
N ALA A 115 13.02 34.34 23.22
CA ALA A 115 13.25 34.94 24.53
C ALA A 115 12.03 34.77 25.47
N GLU A 116 12.28 34.89 26.77
CA GLU A 116 11.28 34.60 27.81
C GLU A 116 10.03 35.50 27.68
N HIS A 117 10.21 36.76 27.29
CA HIS A 117 9.12 37.72 27.07
C HIS A 117 8.35 37.53 25.74
N CYS A 118 8.84 36.69 24.82
CA CYS A 118 8.24 36.49 23.50
C CYS A 118 7.18 35.38 23.51
N ASN A 119 5.90 35.72 23.63
CA ASN A 119 4.79 34.77 23.77
C ASN A 119 4.12 34.31 22.45
N TYR A 120 4.55 34.80 21.29
CA TYR A 120 3.97 34.45 19.98
C TYR A 120 4.39 33.06 19.45
N ILE A 121 5.64 32.67 19.72
CA ILE A 121 6.15 31.32 19.43
C ILE A 121 5.76 30.40 20.59
N LYS A 122 5.21 29.22 20.28
CA LYS A 122 4.85 28.21 21.30
C LYS A 122 6.10 27.55 21.85
N ASP A 123 6.07 27.11 23.11
CA ASP A 123 7.20 26.46 23.78
C ASP A 123 7.74 25.23 23.03
N GLU A 124 6.86 24.48 22.38
CA GLU A 124 7.24 23.36 21.50
C GLU A 124 8.26 23.78 20.42
N THR A 125 8.02 24.91 19.77
CA THR A 125 8.91 25.54 18.79
C THR A 125 10.10 26.25 19.44
N LYS A 126 9.93 26.89 20.62
CA LYS A 126 11.05 27.45 21.41
C LYS A 126 12.06 26.38 21.84
N GLN A 127 11.61 25.14 21.99
CA GLN A 127 12.45 24.00 22.33
C GLN A 127 12.97 23.23 21.11
N TYR A 128 12.50 23.53 19.88
CA TYR A 128 12.80 22.71 18.71
C TYR A 128 14.29 22.73 18.33
N VAL A 129 14.89 23.93 18.23
CA VAL A 129 16.33 24.07 17.93
C VAL A 129 17.19 23.57 19.11
N PRO A 130 16.89 23.88 20.39
CA PRO A 130 17.58 23.25 21.52
C PRO A 130 17.54 21.71 21.50
N LYS A 131 16.40 21.09 21.14
CA LYS A 131 16.29 19.62 20.99
C LYS A 131 17.18 19.11 19.86
N MET A 132 17.21 19.79 18.72
CA MET A 132 18.09 19.45 17.59
C MET A 132 19.58 19.51 17.99
N ILE A 133 19.99 20.59 18.68
CA ILE A 133 21.37 20.76 19.16
C ILE A 133 21.72 19.68 20.19
N ALA A 134 20.84 19.41 21.15
CA ALA A 134 21.04 18.35 22.14
C ALA A 134 21.18 16.96 21.49
N ALA A 135 20.33 16.63 20.53
CA ALA A 135 20.43 15.39 19.76
C ALA A 135 21.76 15.29 18.99
N ALA A 136 22.22 16.39 18.39
CA ALA A 136 23.51 16.45 17.69
C ALA A 136 24.70 16.23 18.63
N LEU A 137 24.71 16.88 19.80
CA LEU A 137 25.76 16.72 20.80
C LEU A 137 25.82 15.29 21.36
N ILE A 138 24.67 14.73 21.73
CA ILE A 138 24.56 13.35 22.24
C ILE A 138 25.03 12.35 21.18
N ALA A 139 24.64 12.52 19.91
CA ALA A 139 25.02 11.60 18.85
C ALA A 139 26.49 11.70 18.41
N LYS A 140 27.15 12.84 18.64
CA LYS A 140 28.58 13.04 18.35
C LYS A 140 29.50 12.58 19.48
N GLU A 141 29.08 12.70 20.73
CA GLU A 141 29.85 12.32 21.92
C GLU A 141 29.06 11.38 22.85
N PRO A 142 28.53 10.22 22.38
CA PRO A 142 27.56 9.41 23.14
C PRO A 142 28.02 9.00 24.53
N GLU A 143 29.29 8.59 24.67
CA GLU A 143 29.88 8.14 25.94
C GLU A 143 29.89 9.24 27.02
N LYS A 144 30.11 10.50 26.63
CA LYS A 144 30.08 11.69 27.51
C LYS A 144 28.70 11.93 28.12
N TYR A 145 27.65 11.43 27.47
CA TYR A 145 26.27 11.49 27.93
C TYR A 145 25.78 10.14 28.50
N GLY A 146 26.69 9.19 28.78
CA GLY A 146 26.40 7.90 29.41
C GLY A 146 25.89 6.81 28.46
N PHE A 147 25.92 7.03 27.15
CA PHE A 147 25.54 6.02 26.15
C PHE A 147 26.74 5.12 25.82
N HIS A 148 26.93 4.09 26.63
CA HIS A 148 27.93 3.04 26.41
C HIS A 148 27.29 1.82 25.71
N ASN A 149 28.11 0.97 25.10
CA ASN A 149 27.70 -0.31 24.49
C ASN A 149 26.63 -0.16 23.37
N LEU A 150 26.79 0.83 22.49
CA LEU A 150 25.87 1.06 21.37
C LEU A 150 25.94 -0.04 20.31
N ALA A 151 24.83 -0.74 20.11
CA ALA A 151 24.66 -1.72 19.03
C ALA A 151 24.24 -1.02 17.72
N TYR A 152 25.20 -0.69 16.87
CA TYR A 152 24.93 -0.08 15.56
C TYR A 152 24.29 -1.09 14.59
N GLN A 153 23.21 -0.66 13.93
CA GLN A 153 22.58 -1.46 12.87
C GLN A 153 23.30 -1.23 11.52
N PRO A 154 23.41 -2.25 10.66
CA PRO A 154 23.97 -2.08 9.33
C PRO A 154 23.10 -1.12 8.48
N PRO A 155 23.68 -0.40 7.51
CA PRO A 155 22.91 0.41 6.58
C PRO A 155 21.87 -0.44 5.82
N LEU A 156 20.68 0.13 5.59
CA LEU A 156 19.65 -0.52 4.80
C LEU A 156 20.16 -0.77 3.36
N SER A 157 20.21 -2.04 2.96
CA SER A 157 20.61 -2.49 1.63
C SER A 157 19.40 -3.01 0.86
N TYR A 158 19.29 -2.63 -0.42
CA TYR A 158 18.22 -3.04 -1.32
C TYR A 158 18.65 -2.84 -2.78
N GLU A 159 18.01 -3.58 -3.68
CA GLU A 159 18.07 -3.39 -5.13
C GLU A 159 16.79 -2.68 -5.60
N GLU A 160 16.87 -1.88 -6.67
CA GLU A 160 15.67 -1.34 -7.34
C GLU A 160 15.35 -2.13 -8.61
N VAL A 161 14.08 -2.52 -8.75
CA VAL A 161 13.52 -3.26 -9.88
C VAL A 161 12.35 -2.47 -10.45
N THR A 162 12.36 -2.22 -11.76
CA THR A 162 11.23 -1.59 -12.45
C THR A 162 10.20 -2.66 -12.79
N LEU A 163 8.99 -2.51 -12.27
CA LEU A 163 7.83 -3.36 -12.56
C LEU A 163 6.69 -2.49 -13.09
N PRO A 164 5.71 -3.02 -13.85
CA PRO A 164 4.51 -2.27 -14.18
C PRO A 164 3.64 -2.04 -12.92
N GLY A 165 2.64 -1.16 -13.06
CA GLY A 165 1.57 -1.00 -12.08
C GLY A 165 0.68 -2.23 -11.93
N ALA A 166 -0.09 -2.29 -10.84
CA ALA A 166 -1.00 -3.38 -10.49
C ALA A 166 -0.36 -4.76 -10.26
N VAL A 167 0.88 -4.81 -9.76
CA VAL A 167 1.58 -6.04 -9.34
C VAL A 167 1.52 -6.17 -7.83
N GLU A 168 0.95 -7.27 -7.31
CA GLU A 168 0.85 -7.50 -5.86
C GLU A 168 2.23 -7.85 -5.26
N LEU A 169 2.54 -7.31 -4.08
CA LEU A 169 3.78 -7.66 -3.37
C LEU A 169 3.85 -9.15 -3.00
N LYS A 170 2.71 -9.86 -2.96
CA LYS A 170 2.67 -11.32 -2.80
C LYS A 170 3.21 -12.06 -4.01
N ASP A 171 2.90 -11.60 -5.22
CA ASP A 171 3.42 -12.18 -6.46
C ASP A 171 4.92 -11.86 -6.60
N VAL A 172 5.32 -10.63 -6.25
CA VAL A 172 6.74 -10.25 -6.17
C VAL A 172 7.48 -11.14 -5.16
N ALA A 173 6.96 -11.32 -3.95
CA ALA A 173 7.55 -12.17 -2.92
C ALA A 173 7.73 -13.61 -3.41
N SER A 174 6.70 -14.15 -4.06
CA SER A 174 6.70 -15.51 -4.61
C SER A 174 7.72 -15.67 -5.75
N ALA A 175 7.80 -14.71 -6.67
CA ALA A 175 8.77 -14.71 -7.77
C ALA A 175 10.22 -14.45 -7.31
N SER A 176 10.41 -13.61 -6.29
CA SER A 176 11.72 -13.26 -5.74
C SER A 176 12.20 -14.19 -4.62
N GLY A 177 11.36 -15.11 -4.12
CA GLY A 177 11.72 -16.01 -3.03
C GLY A 177 12.03 -15.30 -1.72
N VAL A 178 11.31 -14.21 -1.42
CA VAL A 178 11.47 -13.44 -0.17
C VAL A 178 10.13 -13.33 0.57
N GLU A 179 10.18 -12.95 1.85
CA GLU A 179 8.96 -12.74 2.63
C GLU A 179 8.27 -11.42 2.28
N VAL A 180 6.93 -11.42 2.21
CA VAL A 180 6.13 -10.23 1.85
C VAL A 180 6.41 -9.06 2.81
N HIS A 181 6.68 -9.34 4.09
CA HIS A 181 6.97 -8.28 5.07
C HIS A 181 8.26 -7.52 4.74
N GLN A 182 9.28 -8.17 4.18
CA GLN A 182 10.53 -7.53 3.77
C GLN A 182 10.27 -6.51 2.65
N LEU A 183 9.40 -6.84 1.69
CA LEU A 183 8.98 -5.90 0.65
C LEU A 183 8.15 -4.74 1.21
N VAL A 184 7.27 -4.98 2.19
CA VAL A 184 6.49 -3.93 2.86
C VAL A 184 7.37 -2.97 3.67
N ASP A 185 8.43 -3.48 4.30
CA ASP A 185 9.38 -2.67 5.07
C ASP A 185 10.33 -1.85 4.18
N LEU A 186 10.70 -2.37 3.01
CA LEU A 186 11.48 -1.66 2.00
C LEU A 186 10.67 -0.62 1.20
N ASN A 187 9.35 -0.80 1.07
CA ASN A 187 8.45 0.07 0.29
C ASN A 187 7.31 0.65 1.16
N PRO A 188 7.63 1.37 2.26
CA PRO A 188 6.66 1.86 3.25
C PRO A 188 5.66 2.89 2.70
N GLU A 189 5.91 3.45 1.52
CA GLU A 189 4.99 4.32 0.78
C GLU A 189 3.80 3.57 0.16
N LEU A 190 3.89 2.25 -0.08
CA LEU A 190 2.82 1.45 -0.68
C LEU A 190 1.69 1.17 0.32
N LYS A 191 0.54 1.83 0.13
CA LYS A 191 -0.60 1.80 1.05
C LYS A 191 -1.45 0.53 0.98
N ARG A 192 -1.26 -0.29 -0.06
CA ARG A 192 -2.13 -1.42 -0.42
C ARG A 192 -1.37 -2.68 -0.86
N TRP A 193 -0.05 -2.72 -0.61
CA TRP A 193 0.84 -3.85 -0.95
C TRP A 193 0.73 -4.31 -2.42
N ILE A 194 0.60 -3.34 -3.32
CA ILE A 194 0.49 -3.50 -4.78
C ILE A 194 1.16 -2.29 -5.42
N THR A 195 1.90 -2.48 -6.52
CA THR A 195 2.40 -1.35 -7.32
C THR A 195 1.20 -0.54 -7.86
N PRO A 196 1.27 0.80 -7.93
CA PRO A 196 0.07 1.60 -8.19
C PRO A 196 -0.54 1.31 -9.57
N PRO A 197 -1.84 0.94 -9.66
CA PRO A 197 -2.48 0.70 -10.94
C PRO A 197 -2.49 1.93 -11.84
N GLY A 198 -2.23 1.73 -13.14
CA GLY A 198 -2.17 2.79 -14.14
C GLY A 198 -0.79 3.44 -14.32
N GLU A 199 0.21 3.05 -13.53
CA GLU A 199 1.61 3.41 -13.78
C GLU A 199 2.22 2.37 -14.75
N SER A 200 2.87 2.82 -15.82
CA SER A 200 3.56 1.93 -16.76
C SER A 200 4.84 1.33 -16.16
N GLU A 201 5.49 2.08 -15.28
CA GLU A 201 6.72 1.73 -14.60
C GLU A 201 6.67 2.23 -13.15
N TYR A 202 7.05 1.36 -12.22
CA TYR A 202 7.20 1.63 -10.80
C TYR A 202 8.51 1.02 -10.31
N ARG A 203 9.37 1.83 -9.69
CA ARG A 203 10.62 1.35 -9.07
C ARG A 203 10.30 0.79 -7.69
N LEU A 204 10.35 -0.53 -7.56
CA LEU A 204 10.15 -1.27 -6.32
C LEU A 204 11.52 -1.64 -5.72
N ARG A 205 11.68 -1.46 -4.41
CA ARG A 205 12.84 -1.91 -3.65
C ARG A 205 12.68 -3.38 -3.25
N VAL A 206 13.69 -4.19 -3.49
CA VAL A 206 13.73 -5.62 -3.10
C VAL A 206 15.00 -5.90 -2.29
N PRO A 207 15.04 -6.96 -1.46
CA PRO A 207 16.27 -7.36 -0.78
C PRO A 207 17.40 -7.63 -1.80
N PRO A 208 18.67 -7.44 -1.43
CA PRO A 208 19.80 -7.69 -2.33
C PRO A 208 19.86 -9.15 -2.79
N GLY A 209 20.38 -9.39 -4.00
CA GLY A 209 20.46 -10.71 -4.64
C GLY A 209 19.10 -11.28 -5.09
N CYS A 210 18.06 -10.44 -5.19
CA CYS A 210 16.70 -10.90 -5.52
C CYS A 210 16.17 -10.36 -6.85
N LYS A 211 16.79 -9.31 -7.42
CA LYS A 211 16.38 -8.67 -8.67
C LYS A 211 16.33 -9.61 -9.87
N GLU A 212 17.37 -10.41 -10.09
CA GLU A 212 17.48 -11.29 -11.26
C GLU A 212 16.42 -12.39 -11.20
N ARG A 213 16.38 -13.14 -10.10
CA ARG A 213 15.36 -14.17 -9.79
C ARG A 213 13.93 -13.62 -9.91
N LEU A 214 13.69 -12.39 -9.44
CA LEU A 214 12.40 -11.73 -9.62
C LEU A 214 12.06 -11.53 -11.11
N LEU A 215 12.96 -10.97 -11.91
CA LEU A 215 12.69 -10.69 -13.33
C LEU A 215 12.45 -11.98 -14.14
N GLU A 216 13.25 -13.02 -13.89
CA GLU A 216 13.10 -14.34 -14.52
C GLU A 216 11.73 -14.98 -14.23
N ASN A 217 11.34 -15.03 -12.95
CA ASN A 217 10.09 -15.65 -12.52
C ASN A 217 8.87 -14.77 -12.82
N TYR A 218 9.00 -13.45 -12.75
CA TYR A 218 7.93 -12.50 -13.06
C TYR A 218 7.56 -12.55 -14.55
N ALA A 219 8.54 -12.73 -15.45
CA ALA A 219 8.28 -12.99 -16.87
C ALA A 219 7.43 -14.27 -17.09
N GLN A 220 7.50 -15.26 -16.19
CA GLN A 220 6.64 -16.44 -16.23
C GLN A 220 5.25 -16.19 -15.66
N LEU A 221 5.11 -15.31 -14.65
CA LEU A 221 3.81 -14.92 -14.07
C LEU A 221 2.98 -14.04 -15.01
N ILE A 222 3.61 -13.18 -15.83
CA ILE A 222 2.91 -12.35 -16.83
C ILE A 222 2.42 -13.17 -18.03
N LYS A 223 3.02 -14.35 -18.32
CA LYS A 223 2.47 -15.25 -19.35
C LYS A 223 1.00 -15.50 -18.99
N PRO A 224 0.05 -15.17 -19.88
CA PRO A 224 -1.36 -15.22 -19.53
C PRO A 224 -1.72 -16.64 -19.15
N LYS A 225 -1.97 -16.88 -17.85
CA LYS A 225 -2.52 -18.14 -17.35
C LYS A 225 -3.71 -18.47 -18.24
N PRO A 226 -3.75 -19.66 -18.87
CA PRO A 226 -4.72 -19.94 -19.91
C PRO A 226 -6.12 -19.74 -19.34
N ARG A 227 -6.86 -18.77 -19.89
CA ARG A 227 -8.19 -18.40 -19.37
C ARG A 227 -9.06 -19.66 -19.43
N VAL A 228 -9.40 -20.21 -18.26
CA VAL A 228 -10.30 -21.38 -18.18
C VAL A 228 -11.65 -20.96 -18.73
N VAL A 229 -11.97 -21.42 -19.94
CA VAL A 229 -13.28 -21.21 -20.53
C VAL A 229 -14.24 -22.21 -19.89
N TYR A 230 -15.32 -21.71 -19.29
CA TYR A 230 -16.41 -22.55 -18.78
C TYR A 230 -17.62 -22.49 -19.72
N ALA A 231 -18.08 -23.64 -20.18
CA ALA A 231 -19.42 -23.78 -20.74
C ALA A 231 -20.44 -23.86 -19.60
N HIS A 232 -21.62 -23.30 -19.80
CA HIS A 232 -22.74 -23.43 -18.86
C HIS A 232 -23.66 -24.54 -19.35
N HIS A 233 -23.99 -25.49 -18.48
CA HIS A 233 -24.87 -26.60 -18.78
C HIS A 233 -26.08 -26.61 -17.84
N GLN A 234 -27.29 -26.47 -18.40
CA GLN A 234 -28.52 -26.61 -17.63
C GLN A 234 -28.89 -28.09 -17.53
N VAL A 235 -28.91 -28.61 -16.31
CA VAL A 235 -29.12 -30.02 -15.99
C VAL A 235 -30.55 -30.44 -16.27
N LYS A 236 -30.76 -31.47 -17.10
CA LYS A 236 -32.08 -32.04 -17.35
C LYS A 236 -32.51 -32.98 -16.20
N LYS A 237 -33.82 -33.21 -16.08
CA LYS A 237 -34.39 -34.13 -15.07
C LYS A 237 -33.82 -35.53 -15.28
N GLY A 238 -33.10 -36.05 -14.27
CA GLY A 238 -32.48 -37.38 -14.28
C GLY A 238 -31.08 -37.45 -14.90
N GLU A 239 -30.51 -36.32 -15.35
CA GLU A 239 -29.17 -36.28 -15.94
C GLU A 239 -28.06 -36.50 -14.88
N ARG A 240 -26.99 -37.23 -15.23
CA ARG A 240 -25.88 -37.58 -14.30
C ARG A 240 -24.59 -36.88 -14.71
N PHE A 241 -23.70 -36.59 -13.76
CA PHE A 241 -22.38 -36.02 -14.05
C PHE A 241 -21.59 -36.80 -15.11
N THR A 242 -21.73 -38.13 -15.17
CA THR A 242 -21.09 -38.99 -16.19
C THR A 242 -21.64 -38.78 -17.60
N ALA A 243 -22.93 -38.49 -17.76
CA ALA A 243 -23.53 -38.17 -19.05
C ALA A 243 -23.12 -36.76 -19.52
N ILE A 244 -23.09 -35.81 -18.60
CA ILE A 244 -22.65 -34.42 -18.86
C ILE A 244 -21.16 -34.41 -19.22
N ALA A 245 -20.33 -35.12 -18.45
CA ALA A 245 -18.91 -35.39 -18.74
C ALA A 245 -18.69 -35.86 -20.19
N ARG A 246 -19.37 -36.93 -20.60
CA ARG A 246 -19.29 -37.47 -21.96
C ARG A 246 -19.74 -36.48 -23.03
N LYS A 247 -20.77 -35.68 -22.76
CA LYS A 247 -21.29 -34.65 -23.69
C LYS A 247 -20.28 -33.53 -23.97
N TYR A 248 -19.46 -33.14 -22.98
CA TYR A 248 -18.53 -32.02 -23.10
C TYR A 248 -17.05 -32.45 -23.25
N GLY A 249 -16.75 -33.75 -23.20
CA GLY A 249 -15.38 -34.28 -23.28
C GLY A 249 -14.54 -34.02 -22.02
N VAL A 250 -15.16 -34.02 -20.83
CA VAL A 250 -14.52 -33.60 -19.56
C VAL A 250 -14.68 -34.68 -18.51
N ASN A 251 -13.69 -34.88 -17.63
CA ASN A 251 -13.81 -35.80 -16.50
C ASN A 251 -14.96 -35.38 -15.54
N ALA A 252 -15.84 -36.33 -15.19
CA ALA A 252 -16.97 -36.11 -14.29
C ALA A 252 -16.54 -35.65 -12.88
N ALA A 253 -15.42 -36.16 -12.37
CA ALA A 253 -14.85 -35.72 -11.10
C ALA A 253 -14.43 -34.24 -11.15
N THR A 254 -13.88 -33.78 -12.28
CA THR A 254 -13.53 -32.37 -12.50
C THR A 254 -14.75 -31.47 -12.54
N ILE A 255 -15.83 -31.88 -13.21
CA ILE A 255 -17.11 -31.15 -13.18
C ILE A 255 -17.64 -31.05 -11.74
N ALA A 256 -17.60 -32.14 -10.97
CA ALA A 256 -18.03 -32.15 -9.58
C ALA A 256 -17.17 -31.22 -8.68
N LYS A 257 -15.83 -31.28 -8.83
CA LYS A 257 -14.82 -30.44 -8.15
C LYS A 257 -15.06 -28.95 -8.42
N VAL A 258 -15.22 -28.54 -9.68
CA VAL A 258 -15.49 -27.15 -10.09
C VAL A 258 -16.80 -26.63 -9.52
N ASN A 259 -17.86 -27.45 -9.52
CA ASN A 259 -19.18 -27.05 -9.00
C ASN A 259 -19.33 -27.25 -7.47
N ARG A 260 -18.26 -27.65 -6.77
CA ARG A 260 -18.22 -27.90 -5.32
C ARG A 260 -19.28 -28.89 -4.83
N VAL A 261 -19.50 -29.95 -5.61
CA VAL A 261 -20.48 -31.02 -5.35
C VAL A 261 -19.80 -32.40 -5.32
N LYS A 262 -20.41 -33.38 -4.65
CA LYS A 262 -19.91 -34.77 -4.65
C LYS A 262 -20.23 -35.44 -5.98
N LEU A 263 -19.29 -36.21 -6.53
CA LEU A 263 -19.48 -36.97 -7.78
C LEU A 263 -20.66 -37.97 -7.72
N THR A 264 -20.93 -38.51 -6.53
CA THR A 264 -22.04 -39.43 -6.26
C THR A 264 -23.40 -38.75 -6.12
N ALA A 265 -23.45 -37.42 -6.03
CA ALA A 265 -24.72 -36.69 -5.98
C ALA A 265 -25.39 -36.66 -7.36
N TYR A 266 -26.72 -36.65 -7.39
CA TYR A 266 -27.45 -36.28 -8.59
C TYR A 266 -27.43 -34.74 -8.72
N PRO A 267 -27.00 -34.18 -9.86
CA PRO A 267 -27.13 -32.75 -10.08
C PRO A 267 -28.61 -32.38 -10.14
N ALA A 268 -29.00 -31.28 -9.47
CA ALA A 268 -30.39 -30.90 -9.36
C ALA A 268 -30.98 -30.51 -10.73
N ALA A 269 -32.15 -31.04 -11.07
CA ALA A 269 -32.83 -30.70 -12.33
C ALA A 269 -33.08 -29.18 -12.41
N GLY A 270 -32.75 -28.58 -13.56
CA GLY A 270 -32.82 -27.14 -13.79
C GLY A 270 -31.64 -26.33 -13.25
N SER A 271 -30.72 -26.93 -12.48
CA SER A 271 -29.50 -26.24 -12.02
C SER A 271 -28.51 -25.99 -13.16
N LEU A 272 -27.67 -24.98 -12.99
CA LEU A 272 -26.65 -24.59 -13.97
C LEU A 272 -25.28 -25.03 -13.49
N LEU A 273 -24.62 -25.93 -14.23
CA LEU A 273 -23.27 -26.39 -13.96
C LEU A 273 -22.24 -25.64 -14.83
N LEU A 274 -21.10 -25.32 -14.21
CA LEU A 274 -19.90 -24.85 -14.86
C LEU A 274 -19.08 -26.04 -15.36
N ILE A 275 -18.88 -26.12 -16.67
CA ILE A 275 -18.13 -27.20 -17.32
C ILE A 275 -16.85 -26.61 -17.90
N PRO A 276 -15.65 -26.95 -17.39
CA PRO A 276 -14.40 -26.45 -17.97
C PRO A 276 -14.22 -26.98 -19.41
N GLN A 277 -13.65 -26.17 -20.30
CA GLN A 277 -13.53 -26.49 -21.73
C GLN A 277 -12.11 -26.32 -22.27
N LYS A 278 -11.46 -25.18 -21.99
CA LYS A 278 -10.14 -24.85 -22.53
C LYS A 278 -9.31 -24.14 -21.46
N GLY A 279 -8.06 -24.54 -21.29
CA GLY A 279 -7.13 -23.94 -20.34
C GLY A 279 -7.16 -24.51 -18.91
N PHE A 280 -7.97 -25.54 -18.66
CA PHE A 280 -7.88 -26.30 -17.42
C PHE A 280 -6.73 -27.33 -17.52
N PRO A 281 -5.92 -27.55 -16.48
CA PRO A 281 -4.96 -28.65 -16.49
C PRO A 281 -5.70 -29.99 -16.58
N GLU A 282 -5.37 -30.81 -17.58
CA GLU A 282 -5.77 -32.21 -17.59
C GLU A 282 -4.94 -32.95 -16.54
N GLU A 283 -5.46 -33.07 -15.31
CA GLU A 283 -4.98 -34.03 -14.33
C GLU A 283 -5.25 -35.44 -14.91
N SER A 284 -4.17 -36.16 -15.29
CA SER A 284 -4.23 -37.51 -15.86
C SER A 284 -4.93 -38.50 -14.91
N PRO A 285 -5.67 -39.49 -15.44
CA PRO A 285 -6.38 -40.46 -14.61
C PRO A 285 -5.49 -41.65 -14.24
N ASP A 286 -4.94 -41.65 -13.03
CA ASP A 286 -4.45 -42.85 -12.34
C ASP A 286 -5.11 -42.93 -10.95
N GLY A 287 -5.58 -44.12 -10.56
CA GLY A 287 -6.25 -44.36 -9.27
C GLY A 287 -7.62 -45.05 -9.36
N ASP A 288 -7.61 -46.30 -9.79
CA ASP A 288 -8.49 -47.42 -9.39
C ASP A 288 -10.00 -47.17 -9.21
N LEU A 289 -10.80 -47.69 -10.15
CA LEU A 289 -11.92 -48.59 -9.85
C LEU A 289 -12.14 -49.56 -11.02
N ASP A 290 -12.03 -50.86 -10.75
CA ASP A 290 -12.22 -51.97 -11.71
C ASP A 290 -13.57 -51.97 -12.42
N GLY A 291 -13.63 -52.51 -13.66
CA GLY A 291 -14.91 -52.59 -14.37
C GLY A 291 -14.99 -53.15 -15.79
N ASN A 292 -13.99 -53.91 -16.27
CA ASN A 292 -14.05 -54.92 -17.36
C ASN A 292 -14.81 -54.65 -18.71
N ASN A 293 -14.09 -54.94 -19.81
CA ASN A 293 -14.58 -55.46 -21.11
C ASN A 293 -15.20 -54.49 -22.16
N GLY A 294 -14.86 -54.68 -23.45
CA GLY A 294 -15.57 -54.02 -24.57
C GLY A 294 -14.78 -53.54 -25.79
N ASN A 295 -13.98 -54.41 -26.39
CA ASN A 295 -13.42 -54.37 -27.77
C ASN A 295 -14.15 -53.48 -28.84
N ALA A 296 -13.43 -52.63 -29.59
CA ALA A 296 -13.81 -52.20 -30.97
C ALA A 296 -12.68 -51.47 -31.76
N GLN A 297 -12.43 -51.92 -32.99
CA GLN A 297 -11.56 -51.28 -34.00
C GLN A 297 -12.11 -49.94 -34.58
N GLY A 298 -11.18 -49.09 -35.02
CA GLY A 298 -11.41 -48.08 -36.08
C GLY A 298 -12.06 -46.76 -35.63
N SER A 299 -11.94 -45.66 -36.38
CA SER A 299 -11.48 -45.51 -37.76
C SER A 299 -10.93 -44.09 -38.06
N LYS A 300 -10.34 -43.93 -39.25
CA LYS A 300 -9.69 -42.70 -39.75
C LYS A 300 -10.71 -41.59 -40.04
N ALA A 301 -10.35 -40.32 -39.86
CA ALA A 301 -10.38 -39.30 -40.92
C ALA A 301 -9.92 -37.89 -40.43
N ARG A 302 -8.92 -37.32 -41.12
CA ARG A 302 -8.85 -35.87 -41.38
C ARG A 302 -9.69 -35.58 -42.63
N PRO A 303 -10.18 -34.34 -42.80
CA PRO A 303 -9.68 -33.58 -43.95
C PRO A 303 -9.14 -32.20 -43.56
N SER A 304 -8.14 -31.75 -44.32
CA SER A 304 -7.69 -30.36 -44.38
C SER A 304 -8.47 -29.59 -45.46
N LEU A 305 -8.57 -28.27 -45.33
CA LEU A 305 -8.69 -27.39 -46.50
C LEU A 305 -8.06 -26.02 -46.21
N ASN A 306 -7.15 -25.62 -47.11
CA ASN A 306 -6.55 -24.29 -47.16
C ASN A 306 -7.44 -23.34 -47.98
N SER A 307 -7.46 -22.05 -47.63
CA SER A 307 -7.27 -21.00 -48.64
C SER A 307 -6.74 -19.71 -48.00
N LYS A 308 -5.86 -19.02 -48.75
CA LYS A 308 -5.38 -17.66 -48.44
C LYS A 308 -6.27 -16.67 -49.19
N THR A 309 -6.53 -15.49 -48.64
CA THR A 309 -6.27 -14.19 -49.31
C THR A 309 -6.54 -13.03 -48.35
N ALA A 310 -5.84 -11.92 -48.58
CA ALA A 310 -5.93 -10.71 -47.75
C ALA A 310 -6.80 -9.63 -48.40
N LYS A 311 -7.43 -8.76 -47.60
CA LYS A 311 -7.75 -7.37 -47.96
C LYS A 311 -8.07 -6.53 -46.72
N ARG A 312 -7.55 -5.29 -46.70
CA ARG A 312 -7.97 -4.16 -45.84
C ARG A 312 -8.86 -3.28 -46.73
N PRO A 313 -10.10 -2.93 -46.35
CA PRO A 313 -10.40 -1.65 -45.66
C PRO A 313 -11.58 -1.80 -44.65
N GLU A 314 -12.12 -0.81 -43.91
CA GLU A 314 -11.78 0.62 -43.68
C GLU A 314 -12.28 1.12 -42.29
N ARG A 315 -12.50 2.44 -42.10
CA ARG A 315 -13.28 3.00 -40.99
C ARG A 315 -14.74 3.22 -41.40
N LEU A 316 -15.71 2.67 -40.66
CA LEU A 316 -17.10 3.15 -40.70
C LEU A 316 -17.80 3.11 -39.33
N GLY A 317 -18.48 4.22 -39.02
CA GLY A 317 -19.84 4.30 -38.46
C GLY A 317 -20.24 3.49 -37.22
N ASN A 318 -20.62 4.21 -36.16
CA ASN A 318 -21.47 3.72 -35.06
C ASN A 318 -22.71 2.95 -35.58
N LYS A 319 -22.77 1.63 -35.36
CA LYS A 319 -24.03 0.86 -35.29
C LYS A 319 -23.98 -0.13 -34.12
N ASP A 320 -25.13 -0.26 -33.46
CA ASP A 320 -25.53 -1.14 -32.36
C ASP A 320 -24.49 -1.63 -31.32
N GLN A 321 -24.50 -1.02 -30.12
CA GLN A 321 -23.56 -1.34 -29.02
C GLN A 321 -24.09 -2.36 -27.98
N THR A 322 -25.16 -3.11 -28.28
CA THR A 322 -25.69 -4.19 -27.42
C THR A 322 -25.60 -5.59 -28.04
N ALA A 323 -25.28 -5.71 -29.34
CA ALA A 323 -25.12 -7.00 -30.01
C ALA A 323 -24.09 -7.89 -29.27
N GLY A 324 -24.52 -9.08 -28.83
CA GLY A 324 -23.69 -10.05 -28.12
C GLY A 324 -23.47 -9.81 -26.61
N ARG A 325 -24.12 -8.82 -25.98
CA ARG A 325 -23.95 -8.53 -24.54
C ARG A 325 -25.19 -8.88 -23.71
N GLN A 326 -24.99 -9.58 -22.59
CA GLN A 326 -26.06 -10.04 -21.71
C GLN A 326 -26.39 -9.03 -20.61
N PRO A 327 -27.68 -8.83 -20.26
CA PRO A 327 -28.07 -7.89 -19.20
C PRO A 327 -27.73 -8.45 -17.81
N LEU A 328 -27.02 -7.65 -17.01
CA LEU A 328 -26.63 -7.93 -15.63
C LEU A 328 -27.11 -6.80 -14.72
N ARG A 329 -27.83 -7.15 -13.64
CA ARG A 329 -28.21 -6.20 -12.58
C ARG A 329 -27.18 -6.21 -11.46
N TYR A 330 -26.32 -5.20 -11.42
CA TYR A 330 -25.25 -5.08 -10.43
C TYR A 330 -25.65 -4.17 -9.27
N ARG A 331 -25.61 -4.68 -8.02
CA ARG A 331 -25.83 -3.84 -6.82
C ARG A 331 -24.51 -3.23 -6.37
N VAL A 332 -24.44 -1.91 -6.44
CA VAL A 332 -23.29 -1.08 -6.06
C VAL A 332 -22.93 -1.29 -4.59
N LYS A 333 -21.70 -1.71 -4.33
CA LYS A 333 -21.13 -1.96 -3.01
C LYS A 333 -20.50 -0.67 -2.45
N ARG A 334 -20.27 -0.61 -1.13
CA ARG A 334 -19.68 0.57 -0.47
C ARG A 334 -18.21 0.68 -0.86
N GLY A 335 -17.89 1.67 -1.71
CA GLY A 335 -16.56 1.90 -2.24
C GLY A 335 -16.47 1.80 -3.77
N ASP A 336 -17.52 1.30 -4.43
CA ASP A 336 -17.57 1.24 -5.88
C ASP A 336 -17.66 2.62 -6.53
N THR A 337 -17.06 2.73 -7.71
CA THR A 337 -17.16 3.89 -8.61
C THR A 337 -17.59 3.42 -9.99
N LEU A 338 -18.08 4.33 -10.83
CA LEU A 338 -18.36 3.99 -12.24
C LEU A 338 -17.11 3.45 -12.96
N VAL A 339 -15.91 3.88 -12.57
CA VAL A 339 -14.64 3.43 -13.15
C VAL A 339 -14.31 1.99 -12.73
N SER A 340 -14.42 1.67 -11.43
CA SER A 340 -14.18 0.31 -10.95
C SER A 340 -15.22 -0.68 -11.47
N ILE A 341 -16.49 -0.28 -11.56
CA ILE A 341 -17.54 -1.11 -12.18
C ILE A 341 -17.27 -1.30 -13.68
N ALA A 342 -16.88 -0.25 -14.40
CA ALA A 342 -16.50 -0.34 -15.82
C ALA A 342 -15.36 -1.34 -16.05
N GLN A 343 -14.30 -1.24 -15.25
CA GLN A 343 -13.13 -2.11 -15.33
C GLN A 343 -13.47 -3.56 -14.96
N ASN A 344 -14.26 -3.80 -13.91
CA ASN A 344 -14.64 -5.14 -13.46
C ASN A 344 -15.52 -5.91 -14.46
N PHE A 345 -16.24 -5.20 -15.33
CA PHE A 345 -17.21 -5.78 -16.27
C PHE A 345 -16.82 -5.62 -17.75
N GLU A 346 -15.58 -5.20 -18.04
CA GLU A 346 -15.05 -4.97 -19.40
C GLU A 346 -15.95 -4.05 -20.27
N ILE A 347 -16.57 -3.04 -19.64
CA ILE A 347 -17.47 -2.04 -20.26
C ILE A 347 -16.95 -0.62 -20.01
N THR A 348 -17.40 0.37 -20.78
CA THR A 348 -16.98 1.77 -20.58
C THR A 348 -17.88 2.52 -19.59
N VAL A 349 -17.34 3.53 -18.90
CA VAL A 349 -18.12 4.48 -18.07
C VAL A 349 -19.23 5.15 -18.89
N GLY A 350 -18.97 5.46 -20.16
CA GLY A 350 -19.96 6.02 -21.09
C GLY A 350 -21.15 5.07 -21.33
N GLN A 351 -20.88 3.77 -21.51
CA GLN A 351 -21.93 2.75 -21.63
C GLN A 351 -22.74 2.61 -20.33
N ILE A 352 -22.10 2.54 -19.15
CA ILE A 352 -22.84 2.49 -17.87
C ILE A 352 -23.75 3.71 -17.70
N ARG A 353 -23.26 4.92 -18.01
CA ARG A 353 -24.07 6.15 -17.97
C ARG A 353 -25.23 6.13 -18.97
N LYS A 354 -25.02 5.61 -20.18
CA LYS A 354 -26.05 5.48 -21.22
C LYS A 354 -27.16 4.52 -20.81
N TRP A 355 -26.82 3.40 -20.14
CA TRP A 355 -27.80 2.42 -19.66
C TRP A 355 -28.49 2.82 -18.34
N ASN A 356 -27.89 3.74 -17.58
CA ASN A 356 -28.36 4.17 -16.26
C ASN A 356 -28.45 5.71 -16.17
N PRO A 357 -29.28 6.38 -17.00
CA PRO A 357 -29.29 7.85 -17.10
C PRO A 357 -29.58 8.55 -15.77
N LYS A 358 -30.42 7.95 -14.91
CA LYS A 358 -30.77 8.46 -13.56
C LYS A 358 -29.59 8.48 -12.57
N GLU A 359 -28.58 7.63 -12.76
CA GLU A 359 -27.41 7.51 -11.88
C GLU A 359 -26.12 8.09 -12.52
N SER A 360 -26.25 8.77 -13.66
CA SER A 360 -25.15 9.22 -14.51
C SER A 360 -24.17 10.19 -13.84
N LYS A 361 -24.66 11.03 -12.91
CA LYS A 361 -23.88 12.07 -12.21
C LYS A 361 -23.15 11.57 -10.96
N LYS A 362 -23.74 10.65 -10.18
CA LYS A 362 -23.16 10.15 -8.93
C LYS A 362 -23.75 8.78 -8.58
N VAL A 363 -22.91 7.76 -8.50
CA VAL A 363 -23.29 6.42 -8.05
C VAL A 363 -23.37 6.36 -6.52
N GLN A 364 -24.43 5.74 -5.99
CA GLN A 364 -24.66 5.59 -4.55
C GLN A 364 -24.62 4.11 -4.16
N ALA A 365 -23.92 3.79 -3.06
CA ALA A 365 -23.86 2.44 -2.52
C ALA A 365 -25.28 1.93 -2.15
N GLY A 366 -25.56 0.67 -2.47
CA GLY A 366 -26.84 0.01 -2.25
C GLY A 366 -27.80 0.05 -3.44
N LYS A 367 -27.61 0.95 -4.42
CA LYS A 367 -28.41 1.02 -5.66
C LYS A 367 -28.03 -0.06 -6.68
N THR A 368 -28.93 -0.34 -7.61
CA THR A 368 -28.74 -1.33 -8.68
C THR A 368 -28.54 -0.65 -10.03
N LEU A 369 -27.52 -1.05 -10.78
CA LEU A 369 -27.24 -0.61 -12.15
C LEU A 369 -27.55 -1.75 -13.15
N ASN A 370 -28.11 -1.40 -14.30
CA ASN A 370 -28.22 -2.28 -15.46
C ASN A 370 -26.93 -2.18 -16.28
N LEU A 371 -26.21 -3.29 -16.41
CA LEU A 371 -25.00 -3.43 -17.22
C LEU A 371 -25.31 -4.39 -18.38
N TYR A 372 -24.65 -4.23 -19.52
CA TYR A 372 -24.69 -5.22 -20.60
C TYR A 372 -23.26 -5.72 -20.83
N VAL A 373 -22.98 -6.97 -20.47
CA VAL A 373 -21.63 -7.50 -20.35
C VAL A 373 -21.41 -8.67 -21.30
N SER A 374 -20.20 -8.77 -21.86
CA SER A 374 -19.77 -9.89 -22.69
C SER A 374 -19.20 -10.98 -21.79
N HIS A 375 -20.08 -11.89 -21.35
CA HIS A 375 -19.87 -12.96 -20.36
C HIS A 375 -19.77 -12.50 -18.90
N VAL A 376 -20.25 -13.36 -18.00
CA VAL A 376 -20.22 -13.17 -16.54
C VAL A 376 -19.39 -14.30 -15.93
N SER A 377 -18.24 -13.98 -15.35
CA SER A 377 -17.51 -14.88 -14.45
C SER A 377 -18.15 -14.79 -13.06
N GLY A 378 -18.92 -15.81 -12.69
CA GLY A 378 -19.65 -15.82 -11.42
C GLY A 378 -18.80 -16.32 -10.25
N GLU A 379 -18.40 -15.42 -9.35
CA GLU A 379 -18.21 -15.76 -7.93
C GLU A 379 -18.93 -14.74 -7.03
N GLU A 380 -20.19 -15.06 -6.71
CA GLU A 380 -20.81 -14.64 -5.45
C GLU A 380 -21.03 -15.87 -4.56
N LYS A 381 -20.54 -15.79 -3.32
CA LYS A 381 -21.13 -16.30 -2.05
C LYS A 381 -20.06 -16.17 -0.95
N SER A 382 -20.16 -15.23 -0.01
CA SER A 382 -21.07 -15.21 1.15
C SER A 382 -20.72 -16.26 2.22
N ARG A 383 -20.36 -15.79 3.42
CA ARG A 383 -20.21 -16.61 4.63
C ARG A 383 -21.56 -17.19 5.08
N PRO A 384 -21.58 -18.27 5.88
CA PRO A 384 -22.80 -18.76 6.52
C PRO A 384 -23.23 -17.84 7.67
N GLU A 385 -24.54 -17.70 7.85
CA GLU A 385 -25.18 -17.22 9.08
C GLU A 385 -25.77 -18.40 9.84
N THR A 386 -25.63 -18.42 11.17
CA THR A 386 -26.73 -18.84 12.04
C THR A 386 -26.64 -18.12 13.39
N GLU A 387 -27.82 -17.77 13.89
CA GLU A 387 -28.09 -16.80 14.94
C GLU A 387 -27.62 -17.17 16.35
N LYS A 388 -27.50 -16.16 17.23
CA LYS A 388 -28.50 -15.98 18.29
C LYS A 388 -28.56 -14.55 18.85
N LYS A 389 -29.79 -14.02 18.98
CA LYS A 389 -30.11 -12.80 19.72
C LYS A 389 -29.93 -13.05 21.22
N ILE A 390 -29.26 -12.13 21.92
CA ILE A 390 -29.61 -11.78 23.30
C ILE A 390 -29.73 -10.26 23.35
N LYS A 391 -30.85 -9.76 23.88
CA LYS A 391 -31.05 -8.34 24.16
C LYS A 391 -30.44 -7.98 25.51
N GLY A 392 -29.73 -6.85 25.56
CA GLY A 392 -29.80 -5.94 26.70
C GLY A 392 -28.62 -5.93 27.67
N SER A 393 -28.49 -4.75 28.29
CA SER A 393 -27.73 -4.44 29.51
C SER A 393 -26.25 -4.05 29.41
N GLN A 394 -26.00 -2.87 30.00
CA GLN A 394 -24.76 -2.33 30.57
C GLN A 394 -23.58 -1.91 29.66
N ARG A 395 -23.45 -0.58 29.59
CA ARG A 395 -22.15 0.14 29.51
C ARG A 395 -21.23 -0.29 30.66
N LYS A 396 -19.96 -0.60 30.35
CA LYS A 396 -18.72 -0.41 31.16
C LYS A 396 -17.57 -0.49 30.16
N SER A 397 -16.79 0.56 29.84
CA SER A 397 -15.82 1.29 30.69
C SER A 397 -14.67 0.40 31.21
N LEU A 398 -13.63 0.23 30.38
CA LEU A 398 -12.25 -0.11 30.76
C LEU A 398 -11.35 0.73 29.83
N VAL A 399 -10.74 1.84 30.29
CA VAL A 399 -9.47 1.88 31.05
C VAL A 399 -8.34 1.32 30.18
N ARG A 400 -7.68 2.15 29.35
CA ARG A 400 -6.48 2.95 29.73
C ARG A 400 -5.50 2.17 30.61
N ALA A 401 -4.58 1.45 29.98
CA ALA A 401 -3.32 1.07 30.60
C ALA A 401 -2.36 2.27 30.53
N ASP A 402 -2.49 3.20 31.50
CA ASP A 402 -1.46 4.23 31.72
C ASP A 402 -0.24 3.57 32.37
N LEU A 403 0.89 3.56 31.65
CA LEU A 403 2.20 3.22 32.20
C LEU A 403 2.68 4.34 33.13
N THR A 404 2.14 4.38 34.36
CA THR A 404 2.58 5.28 35.43
C THR A 404 3.90 4.80 36.02
N ILE A 405 5.01 5.25 35.44
CA ILE A 405 6.32 5.19 36.10
C ILE A 405 6.26 6.10 37.33
N LYS A 406 6.26 5.50 38.53
CA LYS A 406 6.35 6.24 39.80
C LYS A 406 7.74 6.89 39.90
N PRO A 407 7.85 8.20 40.16
CA PRO A 407 9.14 8.82 40.42
C PRO A 407 9.66 8.37 41.79
N THR A 408 10.65 7.47 41.79
CA THR A 408 11.35 7.06 43.02
C THR A 408 12.23 8.19 43.55
N SER A 409 12.22 8.33 44.88
CA SER A 409 12.89 9.39 45.62
C SER A 409 14.40 9.49 45.35
N VAL A 410 14.82 10.49 44.56
CA VAL A 410 16.20 11.00 44.53
C VAL A 410 16.21 12.53 44.72
N LYS A 411 15.68 12.99 45.87
CA LYS A 411 15.79 14.40 46.32
C LYS A 411 16.12 14.51 47.82
N LYS A 412 17.19 13.84 48.28
CA LYS A 412 17.76 14.12 49.62
C LYS A 412 19.27 13.90 49.79
N GLN A 413 20.07 14.05 48.73
CA GLN A 413 21.54 14.00 48.83
C GLN A 413 22.29 14.96 47.87
N ALA A 414 21.71 16.12 47.58
CA ALA A 414 22.33 17.18 46.76
C ALA A 414 22.14 18.60 47.33
N ARG A 415 22.09 18.73 48.66
CA ARG A 415 22.09 20.02 49.39
C ARG A 415 22.90 19.96 50.68
N LYS A 416 24.15 19.46 50.60
CA LYS A 416 25.13 19.54 51.71
C LYS A 416 26.59 19.57 51.23
N ARG A 417 26.88 20.36 50.18
CA ARG A 417 28.25 20.64 49.69
C ARG A 417 28.40 21.99 48.95
N ILE A 418 27.65 23.00 49.37
CA ILE A 418 27.88 24.42 49.00
C ILE A 418 27.71 25.28 50.27
N ARG A 419 28.71 25.23 51.17
CA ARG A 419 28.93 26.20 52.28
C ARG A 419 30.23 25.88 53.06
N THR A 420 31.37 25.79 52.37
CA THR A 420 32.72 25.66 52.98
C THR A 420 33.84 26.14 52.05
N VAL A 421 33.66 27.30 51.40
CA VAL A 421 34.77 28.10 50.83
C VAL A 421 34.43 29.59 51.02
N ALA A 422 34.53 30.07 52.26
CA ALA A 422 34.32 31.48 52.60
C ALA A 422 34.84 31.82 54.01
N LYS A 423 36.17 31.77 54.21
CA LYS A 423 36.98 32.55 55.16
C LYS A 423 38.46 32.16 54.99
N GLY A 424 39.36 33.14 55.04
CA GLY A 424 40.80 33.01 54.70
C GLY A 424 41.66 32.39 55.81
N PRO A 425 42.98 32.64 55.76
CA PRO A 425 43.47 33.92 56.30
C PRO A 425 44.39 34.74 55.38
N LYS A 426 44.80 35.91 55.88
CA LYS A 426 45.76 36.87 55.32
C LYS A 426 47.19 36.64 55.86
N GLU A 427 48.15 37.21 55.12
CA GLU A 427 49.41 37.84 55.58
C GLU A 427 50.64 37.00 56.02
N MET A 428 51.81 37.65 55.85
CA MET A 428 53.23 37.23 55.86
C MET A 428 53.73 36.66 54.52
N ASP A 429 54.61 37.34 53.75
CA ASP A 429 55.26 38.67 53.89
C ASP A 429 55.15 39.49 52.59
#